data_AF-A0A967C429-F1
#
_entry.id   AF-A0A967C429-F1
#
_cell.length_a   1.000
_cell.length_b   1.000
_cell.length_c   1.000
_cell.angle_alpha   90.00
_cell.angle_beta   90.00
_cell.angle_gamma   90.00
#
_symmetry.space_group_name_H-M   'P 1'
#
loop_
_entity.id
_entity.type
_entity.pdbx_description
1 polymer ?
#
loop_
_entity_poly.entity_id
_entity_poly.type
_entity_poly.pdbx_seq_one_letter_code
_entity_poly.pdbx_strand_id
1 'polypeptide(L)' 'VNAGVWWRPGLAPGTTVEGPAVIEEPEATVFLGIGERATVHPCGALEVEW' A
#
# COMPACT_ATOMS: atom_id res chain seq x y z
N VAL A 1 -9.56 -13.47 -7.96
CA VAL A 1 -9.21 -12.05 -8.15
C VAL A 1 -7.71 -11.94 -8.38
N ASN A 2 -7.24 -10.91 -9.09
CA ASN A 2 -5.81 -10.63 -9.24
C ASN A 2 -5.43 -9.51 -8.27
N ALA A 3 -4.28 -9.63 -7.61
CA ALA A 3 -3.75 -8.59 -6.73
C ALA A 3 -2.70 -7.74 -7.47
N GLY A 4 -2.74 -6.42 -7.27
CA GLY A 4 -1.67 -5.55 -7.74
C GLY A 4 -0.43 -5.68 -6.85
N VAL A 5 0.77 -5.61 -7.42
CA VAL A 5 2.03 -5.57 -6.67
C VAL A 5 2.69 -4.21 -6.90
N TRP A 6 3.01 -3.51 -5.81
CA TRP A 6 3.52 -2.15 -5.83
C TRP A 6 4.88 -2.08 -5.16
N TRP A 7 5.79 -1.29 -5.74
CA TRP A 7 7.08 -1.00 -5.12
C TRP A 7 6.97 0.24 -4.22
N ARG A 8 7.07 0.02 -2.90
CA ARG A 8 6.79 1.02 -1.87
C ARG A 8 7.64 2.29 -1.95
N PRO A 9 8.96 2.24 -2.19
CA PRO A 9 9.78 3.46 -2.37
C PRO A 9 9.37 4.31 -3.57
N GLY A 10 8.63 3.74 -4.54
CA GLY A 10 8.12 4.47 -5.70
C GLY A 10 6.80 5.22 -5.45
N LEU A 11 6.17 5.05 -4.29
CA LEU A 11 4.87 5.68 -3.97
C LEU A 11 5.09 7.05 -3.32
N ALA A 12 4.54 8.09 -3.95
CA ALA A 12 4.56 9.45 -3.41
C ALA A 12 3.59 9.63 -2.24
N PRO A 13 3.83 10.59 -1.33
CA PRO A 13 2.83 11.01 -0.34
C PRO A 13 1.49 11.38 -1.01
N GLY A 14 0.39 10.95 -0.39
CA GLY A 14 -0.96 11.07 -0.91
C GLY A 14 -1.37 9.98 -1.91
N THR A 15 -0.45 9.12 -2.38
CA THR A 15 -0.82 7.97 -3.20
C THR A 15 -1.65 6.98 -2.38
N THR A 16 -2.75 6.53 -2.97
CA THR A 16 -3.65 5.54 -2.38
C THR A 16 -3.60 4.23 -3.18
N VAL A 17 -3.57 3.10 -2.47
CA VAL A 17 -3.66 1.75 -3.03
C VAL A 17 -4.86 1.04 -2.41
N GLU A 18 -5.75 0.52 -3.25
CA GLU A 18 -6.90 -0.28 -2.84
C GLU A 18 -6.59 -1.78 -2.95
N GLY A 19 -7.05 -2.57 -1.99
CA GLY A 19 -6.93 -4.03 -2.06
C GLY A 19 -7.91 -4.68 -3.05
N PRO A 20 -7.62 -5.89 -3.57
CA PRO A 20 -6.51 -6.75 -3.15
C PRO A 20 -5.17 -6.29 -3.73
N ALA A 21 -4.18 -6.07 -2.86
CA ALA A 21 -2.86 -5.58 -3.25
C ALA A 21 -1.76 -6.06 -2.31
N VAL A 22 -0.53 -6.09 -2.82
CA VAL A 22 0.70 -6.27 -2.06
C VAL A 22 1.59 -5.07 -2.32
N ILE A 23 2.06 -4.43 -1.25
CA ILE A 23 2.99 -3.31 -1.30
C ILE A 23 4.31 -3.82 -0.70
N GLU A 24 5.34 -3.92 -1.53
CA GLU A 24 6.65 -4.48 -1.17
C GLU A 24 7.69 -3.40 -0.95
N GLU A 25 8.55 -3.59 0.04
CA GLU A 25 9.75 -2.80 0.30
C GLU A 25 10.92 -3.73 0.68
N PRO A 26 12.18 -3.25 0.74
CA PRO A 26 13.30 -4.15 1.00
C PRO A 26 13.22 -4.86 2.36
N GLU A 27 12.61 -4.22 3.37
CA GLU A 27 12.55 -4.71 4.74
C GLU A 27 11.16 -5.20 5.20
N ALA A 28 10.11 -5.03 4.38
CA ALA A 28 8.75 -5.37 4.77
C ALA A 28 7.81 -5.62 3.58
N THR A 29 6.67 -6.23 3.87
CA THR A 29 5.58 -6.48 2.93
C THR A 29 4.26 -6.12 3.60
N VAL A 30 3.43 -5.31 2.94
CA VAL A 30 2.07 -5.00 3.37
C VAL A 30 1.08 -5.65 2.41
N PHE A 31 0.18 -6.47 2.96
CA PHE A 31 -0.95 -7.03 2.24
C PHE A 31 -2.22 -6.22 2.53
N LEU A 32 -2.98 -5.88 1.49
CA LEU A 32 -4.30 -5.27 1.57
C LEU A 32 -5.35 -6.26 1.06
N GLY A 33 -6.30 -6.60 1.92
CA GLY A 33 -7.48 -7.40 1.61
C GLY A 33 -8.52 -6.65 0.77
N ILE A 34 -9.56 -7.36 0.34
CA ILE A 34 -10.67 -6.74 -0.41
C ILE A 34 -11.39 -5.74 0.50
N GLY A 35 -11.48 -4.48 0.06
CA GLY A 35 -12.12 -3.39 0.81
C GLY A 35 -11.16 -2.57 1.66
N GLU A 36 -9.96 -3.08 1.94
CA GLU A 36 -8.92 -2.36 2.65
C GLU A 36 -8.21 -1.35 1.73
N ARG A 37 -7.62 -0.33 2.33
CA ARG A 37 -6.95 0.77 1.63
C ARG A 37 -5.71 1.20 2.40
N ALA A 38 -4.63 1.48 1.67
CA ALA A 38 -3.48 2.20 2.21
C ALA A 38 -3.32 3.56 1.53
N THR A 39 -2.96 4.58 2.31
CA THR A 39 -2.54 5.89 1.81
C THR A 39 -1.14 6.21 2.34
N VAL A 40 -0.26 6.73 1.48
CA VAL A 40 1.05 7.21 1.92
C VAL A 40 0.85 8.54 2.65
N HIS A 41 1.00 8.55 3.96
CA HIS A 41 0.90 9.75 4.80
C HIS A 41 1.98 10.79 4.42
N PRO A 42 1.77 12.11 4.65
CA PRO A 42 2.78 13.14 4.37
C PRO A 42 4.17 12.90 4.98
N CYS A 43 4.27 12.21 6.11
CA CYS A 43 5.57 11.84 6.70
C CYS A 43 6.24 10.63 6.04
N GLY A 44 5.58 9.99 5.08
CA GLY A 44 6.07 8.80 4.40
C GLY A 44 5.72 7.48 5.08
N ALA A 45 4.85 7.44 6.09
CA ALA A 45 4.28 6.18 6.59
C ALA A 45 3.17 5.66 5.67
N LEU A 46 2.86 4.36 5.72
CA LEU A 46 1.60 3.83 5.19
C LEU A 46 0.55 3.86 6.29
N GLU A 47 -0.54 4.58 6.05
CA GLU A 47 -1.75 4.55 6.87
C GLU A 47 -2.73 3.56 6.23
N VAL A 48 -3.16 2.55 7.00
CA VAL A 48 -4.03 1.45 6.51
C VAL A 48 -5.38 1.53 7.22
N GLU A 49 -6.45 1.40 6.45
CA GLU A 49 -7.85 1.42 6.89
C GLU A 49 -8.60 0.15 6.41
N TRP A 50 -9.60 -0.27 7.20
CA TRP A 50 -10.40 -1.49 7.00
C TRP A 50 -11.89 -1.27 7.31
#